data_AF-A0A8T3V5G6-F1
#
_entry.id   AF-A0A8T3V5G6-F1
#
_cell.length_a   1.000
_cell.length_b   1.000
_cell.length_c   1.000
_cell.angle_alpha   90.00
_cell.angle_beta   90.00
_cell.angle_gamma   90.00
#
_symmetry.space_group_name_H-M   'P 1'
#
loop_
_entity.id
_entity.type
_entity.pdbx_description
1 polymer ?
#
loop_
_entity_poly.entity_id
_entity_poly.type
_entity_poly.pdbx_seq_one_letter_code
_entity_poly.pdbx_strand_id
1 'polypeptide(L)' 'MGICPRCGSWVDEGEPYCPECCYMGEDDEEEDETVTIDGRDYNAAEVERVLENYCYTLEDLEYDRIDDEDLENIIDDLW' A
#
# COMPACT_ATOMS: atom_id res chain seq x y z
N MET A 1 -19.31 -9.66 0.27
CA MET A 1 -19.48 -8.62 -0.75
C MET A 1 -19.87 -7.35 -0.07
N GLY A 2 -19.16 -6.27 -0.35
CA GLY A 2 -19.34 -4.97 0.28
C GLY A 2 -19.18 -3.85 -0.74
N ILE A 3 -19.56 -2.63 -0.34
CA ILE A 3 -19.22 -1.42 -1.08
C ILE A 3 -17.97 -0.84 -0.43
N CYS A 4 -16.95 -0.53 -1.22
CA CYS A 4 -15.74 0.11 -0.72
C CYS A 4 -16.09 1.46 -0.07
N PRO A 5 -15.69 1.71 1.19
CA PRO A 5 -16.00 2.96 1.88
C PRO A 5 -15.24 4.17 1.32
N ARG A 6 -14.12 3.94 0.60
CA ARG A 6 -13.29 5.02 0.01
C ARG A 6 -13.84 5.52 -1.32
N CYS A 7 -14.18 4.62 -2.25
CA CYS A 7 -14.59 5.00 -3.61
C CYS A 7 -16.05 4.66 -3.96
N GLY A 8 -16.74 3.84 -3.17
CA GLY A 8 -18.11 3.43 -3.44
C GLY A 8 -18.26 2.31 -4.48
N SER A 9 -17.15 1.76 -4.99
CA SER A 9 -17.18 0.62 -5.92
C SER A 9 -17.55 -0.69 -5.22
N TRP A 10 -18.05 -1.64 -5.99
CA TRP A 10 -18.44 -2.94 -5.48
C TRP A 10 -17.22 -3.85 -5.29
N VAL A 11 -17.14 -4.51 -4.14
CA VAL A 11 -16.03 -5.41 -3.77
C VAL A 11 -16.59 -6.81 -3.54
N ASP A 12 -16.04 -7.77 -4.29
CA ASP A 12 -16.37 -9.18 -4.21
C ASP A 12 -15.99 -9.79 -2.84
N GLU A 13 -16.62 -10.92 -2.50
CA GLU A 13 -16.40 -11.59 -1.22
C GLU A 13 -15.12 -12.42 -1.32
N GLY A 14 -14.03 -11.92 -0.72
CA GLY A 14 -12.71 -12.58 -0.73
C GLY A 14 -11.57 -11.72 -1.28
N GLU A 15 -11.87 -10.54 -1.82
CA GLU A 15 -10.83 -9.59 -2.25
C GLU A 15 -10.21 -8.88 -1.03
N PRO A 16 -8.87 -8.88 -0.89
CA PRO A 16 -8.19 -8.23 0.24
C PRO A 16 -8.21 -6.70 0.15
N TYR A 17 -8.41 -6.15 -1.05
CA TYR A 17 -8.46 -4.71 -1.32
C TYR A 17 -9.58 -4.36 -2.29
N CYS A 18 -9.93 -3.08 -2.38
CA CYS A 18 -10.82 -2.61 -3.43
C CYS A 18 -10.09 -2.57 -4.78
N PRO A 19 -10.54 -3.29 -5.83
CA PRO A 19 -9.84 -3.32 -7.13
C PRO A 19 -9.87 -1.99 -7.89
N GLU A 20 -10.67 -1.02 -7.43
CA GLU A 20 -10.87 0.28 -8.11
C GLU A 20 -10.07 1.42 -7.48
N CYS A 21 -9.76 1.33 -6.18
CA CYS A 21 -9.04 2.40 -5.46
C CYS A 21 -8.02 1.88 -4.45
N CYS A 22 -7.84 0.57 -4.40
CA CYS A 22 -6.85 -0.14 -3.60
C CYS A 22 -6.92 0.09 -2.10
N TYR A 23 -8.06 0.60 -1.62
CA TYR A 23 -8.36 0.66 -0.20
C TYR A 23 -8.33 -0.73 0.42
N MET A 24 -7.31 -0.96 1.23
CA MET A 24 -7.23 -1.97 2.27
C MET A 24 -7.77 -1.28 3.53
N GLY A 25 -8.52 -1.97 4.39
CA GLY A 25 -9.10 -1.31 5.57
C GLY A 25 -8.02 -0.71 6.47
N GLU A 26 -8.38 0.28 7.29
CA GLU A 26 -7.48 0.80 8.33
C GLU A 26 -7.18 -0.33 9.35
N ASP A 27 -5.96 -0.87 9.33
CA ASP A 27 -5.40 -1.62 10.45
C ASP A 27 -4.72 -0.60 11.37
N ASP A 28 -5.36 -0.32 12.51
CA ASP A 28 -5.02 0.77 13.45
C ASP A 28 -3.85 0.38 14.36
N GLU A 29 -2.74 -0.09 13.78
CA GLU A 29 -1.50 -0.41 14.51
C GLU A 29 -0.37 0.51 14.02
N GLU A 30 -0.36 1.76 14.52
CA GLU A 30 0.76 2.69 14.36
C GLU A 30 2.01 2.15 15.09
N GLU A 31 2.80 1.30 14.42
CA GLU A 31 4.14 0.91 14.88
C GLU A 31 5.17 1.93 14.35
N ASP A 32 6.02 2.46 15.25
CA ASP A 32 7.14 3.37 14.94
C ASP A 32 8.29 2.56 14.28
N GLU A 33 7.98 1.92 13.15
CA GLU A 33 8.90 1.10 12.37
C GLU A 33 9.45 1.90 11.18
N THR A 34 10.67 1.57 10.78
CA THR A 34 11.33 2.18 9.61
C THR A 34 11.66 1.10 8.59
N VAL A 35 11.36 1.37 7.33
CA VAL A 35 11.68 0.51 6.19
C VAL A 35 12.75 1.16 5.34
N THR A 36 13.72 0.36 4.86
CA THR A 36 14.78 0.86 3.98
C THR A 36 14.43 0.59 2.52
N ILE A 37 14.26 1.65 1.72
CA ILE A 37 14.00 1.57 0.28
C ILE A 37 15.12 2.30 -0.45
N ASP A 38 15.76 1.67 -1.44
CA ASP A 38 16.90 2.22 -2.20
C ASP A 38 18.01 2.81 -1.30
N GLY A 39 18.24 2.19 -0.14
CA GLY A 39 19.26 2.62 0.82
C GLY A 39 18.91 3.87 1.63
N ARG A 40 17.63 4.27 1.70
CA ARG A 40 17.11 5.33 2.56
C ARG A 40 16.07 4.77 3.52
N ASP A 41 16.07 5.29 4.74
CA ASP A 41 15.10 4.92 5.77
C ASP A 41 13.87 5.82 5.69
N TYR A 42 12.71 5.19 5.53
CA TYR A 42 11.40 5.82 5.51
C TYR A 42 10.56 5.32 6.70
N ASN A 43 9.63 6.13 7.17
CA ASN A 43 8.66 5.67 8.18
C ASN A 43 7.74 4.63 7.55
N ALA A 44 7.60 3.46 8.18
CA ALA A 44 6.81 2.35 7.65
C ALA A 44 5.33 2.73 7.43
N ALA A 45 4.75 3.53 8.33
CA ALA A 45 3.37 3.99 8.17
C ALA A 45 3.21 4.99 7.01
N GLU A 46 4.21 5.83 6.73
CA GLU A 46 4.20 6.67 5.51
C GLU A 46 4.30 5.82 4.25
N VAL A 47 5.22 4.85 4.23
CA VAL A 47 5.41 3.95 3.09
C VAL A 47 4.15 3.12 2.84
N GLU A 48 3.55 2.54 3.88
CA GLU A 48 2.34 1.75 3.76
C GLU A 48 1.21 2.55 3.09
N ARG A 49 0.99 3.80 3.52
CA ARG A 49 -0.03 4.68 2.93
C ARG A 49 0.20 4.97 1.46
N VAL A 50 1.46 5.12 1.06
CA VAL A 50 1.82 5.28 -0.35
C VAL A 50 1.60 3.96 -1.08
N LEU A 51 2.07 2.83 -0.56
CA LEU A 51 1.90 1.51 -1.14
C LEU A 51 0.42 1.16 -1.36
N GLU A 52 -0.47 1.50 -0.42
CA GLU A 52 -1.92 1.33 -0.56
C GLU A 52 -2.49 2.07 -1.79
N ASN A 53 -1.92 3.22 -2.15
CA ASN A 53 -2.32 3.96 -3.35
C ASN A 53 -1.96 3.19 -4.64
N TYR A 54 -0.91 2.37 -4.58
CA TYR A 54 -0.43 1.52 -5.66
C TYR A 54 -0.88 0.05 -5.51
N CYS A 55 -1.80 -0.26 -4.58
CA CYS A 55 -2.32 -1.61 -4.37
C CYS A 55 -1.28 -2.62 -3.86
N TYR A 56 -0.27 -2.15 -3.15
CA TYR A 56 0.78 -2.96 -2.55
C TYR A 56 0.75 -2.89 -1.03
N THR A 57 1.36 -3.89 -0.40
CA THR A 57 1.59 -3.94 1.03
C THR A 57 3.07 -3.86 1.36
N LEU A 58 3.41 -3.60 2.63
CA LEU A 58 4.80 -3.71 3.10
C LEU A 58 5.39 -5.11 2.83
N GLU A 59 4.56 -6.16 2.88
CA GLU A 59 4.98 -7.51 2.49
C GLU A 59 5.36 -7.57 1.01
N ASP A 60 4.61 -6.93 0.10
CA ASP A 60 4.96 -6.93 -1.32
C ASP A 60 6.29 -6.21 -1.59
N LEU A 61 6.57 -5.15 -0.83
CA LEU A 61 7.86 -4.46 -0.86
C LEU A 61 8.99 -5.35 -0.33
N GLU A 62 8.79 -6.04 0.81
CA GLU A 62 9.78 -6.96 1.40
C GLU A 62 10.09 -8.15 0.46
N TYR A 63 9.05 -8.71 -0.16
CA TYR A 63 9.16 -9.86 -1.05
C TYR A 63 9.53 -9.51 -2.50
N ASP A 64 9.87 -8.25 -2.79
CA ASP A 64 10.27 -7.78 -4.13
C ASP A 64 9.20 -8.14 -5.20
N ARG A 65 7.93 -7.94 -4.84
CA ARG A 65 6.76 -8.22 -5.72
C ARG A 65 6.29 -7.00 -6.50
N ILE A 66 6.90 -5.85 -6.24
CA ILE A 66 6.65 -4.59 -6.90
C ILE A 66 7.57 -4.53 -8.12
N ASP A 67 7.02 -4.25 -9.31
CA ASP A 67 7.84 -4.08 -10.52
C ASP A 67 8.69 -2.81 -10.40
N ASP A 68 9.83 -2.77 -11.09
CA ASP A 68 10.72 -1.61 -11.09
C ASP A 68 9.97 -0.30 -11.45
N GLU A 69 9.04 -0.33 -12.42
CA GLU A 69 8.27 0.87 -12.81
C GLU A 69 7.37 1.37 -11.66
N ASP A 70 6.67 0.46 -10.98
CA ASP A 70 5.80 0.81 -9.86
C ASP A 70 6.62 1.29 -8.66
N LEU A 71 7.76 0.66 -8.40
CA LEU A 71 8.66 1.05 -7.33
C LEU A 71 9.21 2.46 -7.54
N GLU A 72 9.58 2.83 -8.77
CA GLU A 72 10.00 4.19 -9.11
C GLU A 72 8.89 5.22 -8.83
N ASN A 73 7.63 4.91 -9.16
CA ASN A 73 6.49 5.79 -8.88
C ASN A 73 6.19 5.93 -7.37
N ILE A 74 6.32 4.84 -6.61
CA ILE A 74 6.18 4.85 -5.14
C ILE A 74 7.25 5.74 -4.50
N ILE A 75 8.50 5.61 -4.95
CA ILE A 75 9.62 6.42 -4.44
C ILE A 75 9.43 7.90 -4.79
N ASP A 76 8.88 8.23 -5.96
CA ASP A 76 8.54 9.60 -6.37
C ASP A 76 7.47 10.23 -5.47
N ASP A 77 6.42 9.47 -5.11
CA ASP A 77 5.33 9.96 -4.24
C ASP A 77 5.77 10.13 -2.76
N LEU A 78 6.85 9.46 -2.36
CA LEU A 78 7.50 9.62 -1.06
C LEU A 78 8.37 10.90 -0.96
N TRP A 79 8.48 11.72 -2.02
CA TRP A 79 9.35 12.91 -2.13
C TRP A 79 8.61 14.24 -2.33
#